data_AF-A0A8D8YQS1-F1
#
_entry.id   AF-A0A8D8YQS1-F1
#
_cell.length_a   1.000
_cell.length_b   1.000
_cell.length_c   1.000
_cell.angle_alpha   90.00
_cell.angle_beta   90.00
_cell.angle_gamma   90.00
#
_symmetry.space_group_name_H-M   'P 1'
#
loop_
_entity.id
_entity.type
_entity.pdbx_description
1 polymer ?
#
loop_
_entity_poly.entity_id
_entity_poly.type
_entity_poly.pdbx_seq_one_letter_code
_entity_poly.pdbx_strand_id
1 'polypeptide(L)'
;MREKISLARQMKRLPSYQYQGVFTLAVILVIGTFNRPTFLAFGLAPVFYWLYRGIGTKHVTLYHFHMRILCLVSCALPLTCLVILTDSLYYGKTTLQTLLDCNLYIGYSFTVTPYNFIKYNMNPNNLAQHGTHPLLTHTLVNLPLLYNVLAVVAFVAVYKILIVAMRKQWNSLPRVQSTQFLMFLSLLTPLFFLSLFPHQEPRFIIPLTLPMVFLFSPNIYAVNWGMQEQADGSYR
;
A
#
# COMPACT_ATOMS: atom_id res chain seq x y z
N MET A 1 41.65 13.06 -18.59
CA MET A 1 40.48 13.63 -19.29
C MET A 1 39.48 12.57 -19.76
N ARG A 2 39.91 11.46 -20.40
CA ARG A 2 39.04 10.32 -20.78
C ARG A 2 38.27 9.69 -19.61
N GLU A 3 38.91 9.51 -18.45
CA GLU A 3 38.25 8.94 -17.27
C GLU A 3 37.15 9.84 -16.71
N LYS A 4 37.35 11.16 -16.66
CA LYS A 4 36.32 12.11 -16.24
C LYS A 4 35.11 12.10 -17.19
N ILE A 5 35.34 11.94 -18.49
CA ILE A 5 34.28 11.83 -19.50
C ILE A 5 33.58 10.46 -19.40
N SER A 6 34.32 9.39 -19.12
CA SER A 6 33.77 8.05 -18.85
C SER A 6 32.87 8.05 -17.62
N LEU A 7 33.36 8.61 -16.51
CA LEU A 7 32.60 8.78 -15.28
C LEU A 7 31.37 9.65 -15.48
N ALA A 8 31.47 10.78 -16.20
CA ALA A 8 30.31 11.61 -16.51
C ALA A 8 29.27 10.88 -17.39
N ARG A 9 29.70 10.02 -18.32
CA ARG A 9 28.80 9.16 -19.11
C ARG A 9 28.19 8.04 -18.27
N GLN A 10 28.92 7.46 -17.32
CA GLN A 10 28.41 6.45 -16.40
C GLN A 10 27.43 7.06 -15.38
N MET A 11 27.70 8.26 -14.87
CA MET A 11 26.79 9.02 -14.00
C MET A 11 25.50 9.41 -14.72
N LYS A 12 25.56 9.74 -16.02
CA LYS A 12 24.35 9.93 -16.86
C LYS A 12 23.58 8.63 -17.15
N ARG A 13 24.22 7.47 -17.02
CA ARG A 13 23.58 6.14 -17.13
C ARG A 13 22.98 5.66 -15.81
N LEU A 14 23.45 6.19 -14.67
CA LEU A 14 22.78 6.00 -13.39
C LEU A 14 21.48 6.79 -13.45
N PRO A 15 20.33 6.13 -13.36
CA PRO A 15 19.09 6.84 -13.47
C PRO A 15 18.89 7.81 -12.30
N SER A 16 18.73 9.09 -12.61
CA SER A 16 18.40 10.16 -11.64
C SER A 16 17.15 9.84 -10.81
N TYR A 17 16.32 8.91 -11.26
CA TYR A 17 15.11 8.42 -10.61
C TYR A 17 15.33 7.34 -9.54
N GLN A 18 16.57 6.97 -9.19
CA GLN A 18 16.83 5.83 -8.29
C GLN A 18 16.34 6.04 -6.84
N TYR A 19 16.42 7.28 -6.34
CA TYR A 19 15.99 7.69 -4.99
C TYR A 19 14.95 8.83 -5.02
N GLN A 20 14.36 9.08 -6.19
CA GLN A 20 13.39 10.16 -6.33
C GLN A 20 12.14 9.84 -5.49
N GLY A 21 11.72 10.81 -4.68
CA GLY A 21 10.52 10.72 -3.86
C GLY A 21 10.66 9.92 -2.56
N VAL A 22 11.86 9.48 -2.16
CA VAL A 22 12.07 8.76 -0.88
C VAL A 22 11.55 9.55 0.30
N PHE A 23 11.88 10.85 0.36
CA PHE A 23 11.44 11.74 1.43
C PHE A 23 9.91 11.83 1.48
N THR A 24 9.28 12.16 0.35
CA THR A 24 7.81 12.26 0.26
C THR A 24 7.14 10.94 0.63
N LEU A 25 7.68 9.80 0.17
CA LEU A 25 7.18 8.47 0.51
C LEU A 25 7.29 8.20 2.01
N ALA A 26 8.43 8.52 2.63
CA ALA A 26 8.63 8.39 4.07
C ALA A 26 7.63 9.25 4.85
N VAL A 27 7.45 10.51 4.45
CA VAL A 27 6.49 11.43 5.09
C VAL A 27 5.06 10.88 5.02
N ILE A 28 4.61 10.44 3.84
CA ILE A 28 3.27 9.87 3.65
C ILE A 28 3.10 8.60 4.50
N LEU A 29 4.10 7.72 4.54
CA LEU A 29 4.04 6.50 5.34
C LEU A 29 3.93 6.80 6.84
N VAL A 30 4.75 7.70 7.36
CA VAL A 30 4.73 8.05 8.78
C VAL A 30 3.42 8.72 9.15
N ILE A 31 3.03 9.80 8.46
CA ILE A 31 1.78 10.52 8.73
C ILE A 31 0.57 9.59 8.59
N GLY A 32 0.53 8.78 7.52
CA GLY A 32 -0.55 7.83 7.29
C GLY A 32 -0.64 6.77 8.39
N THR A 33 0.48 6.20 8.82
CA THR A 33 0.53 5.17 9.87
C THR A 33 0.12 5.70 11.23
N PHE A 34 0.57 6.90 11.60
CA PHE A 34 0.22 7.51 12.89
C PHE A 34 -1.23 8.01 12.93
N ASN A 35 -1.78 8.48 11.81
CA ASN A 35 -3.20 8.83 11.72
C ASN A 35 -4.08 7.56 11.74
N ARG A 36 -3.68 6.52 10.99
CA ARG A 36 -4.39 5.25 10.95
C ARG A 36 -3.42 4.09 10.72
N PRO A 37 -3.16 3.22 11.71
CA PRO A 37 -2.16 2.16 11.57
C PRO A 37 -2.42 1.16 10.45
N THR A 38 -3.68 0.98 10.05
CA THR A 38 -4.05 0.17 8.87
C THR A 38 -3.54 0.74 7.54
N PHE A 39 -3.12 2.01 7.49
CA PHE A 39 -2.53 2.62 6.30
C PHE A 39 -1.31 1.86 5.79
N LEU A 40 -0.54 1.21 6.69
CA LEU A 40 0.59 0.37 6.29
C LEU A 40 0.16 -0.71 5.29
N ALA A 41 -1.00 -1.33 5.49
CA ALA A 41 -1.51 -2.37 4.59
C ALA A 41 -1.74 -1.83 3.16
N PHE A 42 -2.18 -0.58 3.03
CA PHE A 42 -2.33 0.10 1.74
C PHE A 42 -1.00 0.58 1.15
N GLY A 43 -0.08 1.02 2.00
CA GLY A 43 1.25 1.50 1.59
C GLY A 43 2.21 0.40 1.14
N LEU A 44 2.02 -0.85 1.59
CA LEU A 44 2.90 -1.98 1.27
C LEU A 44 3.09 -2.19 -0.24
N ALA A 45 2.02 -2.20 -1.01
CA ALA A 45 2.08 -2.48 -2.44
C ALA A 45 2.79 -1.37 -3.25
N PRO A 46 2.44 -0.07 -3.09
CA PRO A 46 3.18 1.03 -3.72
C PRO A 46 4.65 1.11 -3.30
N VAL A 47 4.95 0.88 -2.01
CA VAL A 47 6.34 0.89 -1.51
C VAL A 47 7.14 -0.25 -2.12
N PHE A 48 6.58 -1.47 -2.14
CA PHE A 48 7.24 -2.61 -2.75
C PHE A 48 7.49 -2.40 -4.25
N TYR A 49 6.52 -1.84 -4.97
CA TYR A 49 6.68 -1.48 -6.38
C TYR A 49 7.78 -0.42 -6.60
N TRP A 50 7.87 0.59 -5.73
CA TRP A 50 8.94 1.57 -5.76
C TRP A 50 10.31 0.94 -5.47
N LEU A 51 10.39 0.05 -4.47
CA LEU A 51 11.61 -0.68 -4.12
C LEU A 51 12.08 -1.59 -5.27
N TYR A 52 11.16 -2.30 -5.91
CA TYR A 52 11.44 -3.25 -7.00
C TYR A 52 11.75 -2.56 -8.35
N ARG A 53 11.54 -1.24 -8.46
CA ARG A 53 11.73 -0.50 -9.70
C ARG A 53 13.14 -0.63 -10.27
N GLY A 54 13.23 -1.14 -11.49
CA GLY A 54 14.49 -1.28 -12.24
C GLY A 54 15.30 -2.53 -11.91
N ILE A 55 14.89 -3.34 -10.92
CA ILE A 55 15.52 -4.63 -10.64
C ILE A 55 15.41 -5.53 -11.88
N GLY A 56 16.52 -6.15 -12.27
CA GLY A 56 16.64 -6.94 -13.50
C GLY A 56 17.24 -6.18 -14.69
N THR A 57 17.54 -4.89 -14.54
CA THR A 57 18.38 -4.14 -15.50
C THR A 57 19.87 -4.34 -15.19
N LYS A 58 20.74 -4.18 -16.20
CA LYS A 58 22.21 -4.34 -16.05
C LYS A 58 22.86 -3.45 -14.98
N HIS A 59 22.15 -2.41 -14.52
CA HIS A 59 22.68 -1.38 -13.62
C HIS A 59 22.06 -1.40 -12.21
N VAL A 60 20.97 -2.15 -11.99
CA VAL A 60 20.26 -2.15 -10.70
C VAL A 60 20.26 -3.56 -10.11
N THR A 61 21.16 -3.77 -9.16
CA THR A 61 21.33 -5.00 -8.37
C THR A 61 20.53 -4.96 -7.07
N LEU A 62 20.41 -6.10 -6.37
CA LEU A 62 19.80 -6.22 -5.03
C LEU A 62 20.42 -5.26 -3.99
N TYR A 63 21.69 -4.89 -4.14
CA TYR A 63 22.32 -3.86 -3.31
C TYR A 63 21.52 -2.55 -3.28
N HIS A 64 21.00 -2.09 -4.42
CA HIS A 64 20.21 -0.88 -4.49
C HIS A 64 18.84 -1.02 -3.85
N PHE A 65 18.26 -2.22 -3.84
CA PHE A 65 17.03 -2.51 -3.11
C PHE A 65 17.24 -2.30 -1.61
N HIS A 66 18.32 -2.87 -1.04
CA HIS A 66 18.65 -2.68 0.37
C HIS A 66 19.00 -1.23 0.71
N MET A 67 19.75 -0.53 -0.16
CA MET A 67 20.06 0.89 0.04
C MET A 67 18.82 1.77 0.01
N ARG A 68 17.83 1.47 -0.85
CA ARG A 68 16.55 2.18 -0.85
C ARG A 68 15.77 1.98 0.45
N ILE A 69 15.77 0.77 1.00
CA ILE A 69 15.17 0.49 2.32
C ILE A 69 15.87 1.31 3.40
N LEU A 70 17.20 1.30 3.43
CA LEU A 70 17.99 2.07 4.39
C LEU A 70 17.65 3.56 4.29
N CYS A 71 17.64 4.14 3.09
CA CYS A 71 17.27 5.54 2.88
C CYS A 71 15.83 5.84 3.33
N LEU A 72 14.87 4.96 3.03
CA LEU A 72 13.48 5.12 3.45
C LEU A 72 13.36 5.16 4.98
N VAL A 73 14.04 4.23 5.68
CA VAL A 73 14.07 4.18 7.14
C VAL A 73 14.74 5.44 7.70
N SER A 74 15.90 5.81 7.19
CA SER A 74 16.62 7.02 7.63
C SER A 74 15.80 8.30 7.45
N CYS A 75 15.00 8.40 6.38
CA CYS A 75 14.08 9.54 6.19
C CYS A 75 12.84 9.48 7.09
N ALA A 76 12.33 8.28 7.42
CA ALA A 76 11.14 8.10 8.24
C ALA A 76 11.42 8.31 9.74
N LEU A 77 12.62 7.97 10.21
CA LEU A 77 12.99 8.00 11.63
C LEU A 77 12.79 9.38 12.30
N PRO A 78 13.31 10.51 11.76
CA PRO A 78 13.16 11.81 12.42
C PRO A 78 11.70 12.24 12.57
N LEU A 79 10.89 12.02 11.52
CA LEU A 79 9.47 12.35 11.57
C LEU A 79 8.70 11.43 12.53
N THR A 80 9.07 10.16 12.61
CA THR A 80 8.49 9.22 13.57
C THR A 80 8.75 9.67 15.01
N CYS A 81 9.98 10.07 15.33
CA CYS A 81 10.32 10.62 16.64
C CYS A 81 9.52 11.90 16.93
N LEU A 82 9.41 12.80 15.95
CA LEU A 82 8.63 14.03 16.09
C LEU A 82 7.17 13.73 16.41
N VAL A 83 6.52 12.84 15.65
CA VAL A 83 5.10 12.52 15.85
C VAL A 83 4.87 11.82 17.20
N ILE A 84 5.77 10.92 17.62
CA ILE A 84 5.70 10.30 18.96
C ILE A 84 5.78 11.37 20.04
N LEU A 85 6.71 12.33 19.93
CA LEU A 85 6.85 13.41 20.89
C LEU A 85 5.60 14.30 20.92
N THR A 86 5.06 14.68 19.76
CA THR A 86 3.84 15.49 19.70
C THR A 86 2.64 14.77 20.31
N ASP A 87 2.46 13.48 20.01
CA ASP A 87 1.38 12.68 20.60
C ASP A 87 1.57 12.54 22.13
N SER A 88 2.80 12.36 22.58
CA SER A 88 3.12 12.22 24.01
C SER A 88 2.82 13.49 24.81
N LEU A 89 3.11 14.66 24.22
CA LEU A 89 2.77 15.96 24.78
C LEU A 89 1.25 16.20 24.74
N TYR A 90 0.61 15.89 23.62
CA TYR A 90 -0.83 16.08 23.43
C TYR A 90 -1.67 15.25 24.42
N TYR A 91 -1.33 13.98 24.62
CA TYR A 91 -2.02 13.09 25.57
C TYR A 91 -1.54 13.23 27.02
N GLY A 92 -0.66 14.19 27.31
CA GLY A 92 -0.22 14.50 28.68
C GLY A 92 0.66 13.43 29.34
N LYS A 93 1.23 12.48 28.59
CA LYS A 93 2.17 11.48 29.12
C LYS A 93 3.56 12.06 29.41
N THR A 94 3.94 13.10 28.67
CA THR A 94 5.14 13.90 28.88
C THR A 94 4.73 15.36 29.00
N THR A 95 5.35 16.09 29.92
CA THR A 95 5.24 17.55 30.05
C THR A 95 6.50 18.22 29.49
N LEU A 96 6.42 19.47 29.05
CA LEU A 96 7.59 20.21 28.56
C LEU A 96 8.73 20.24 29.59
N GLN A 97 8.40 20.37 30.88
CA GLN A 97 9.36 20.35 31.97
C GLN A 97 10.07 19.00 32.11
N THR A 98 9.35 17.88 32.08
CA THR A 98 9.96 16.53 32.11
C THR A 98 10.85 16.23 30.90
N LEU A 99 10.59 16.89 29.76
CA LEU A 99 11.40 16.76 28.56
C LEU A 99 12.69 17.58 28.69
N LEU A 100 12.63 18.77 29.29
CA LEU A 100 13.81 19.60 29.60
C LEU A 100 14.70 18.97 30.68
N ASP A 101 14.08 18.33 31.68
CA ASP A 101 14.79 17.66 32.77
C ASP A 101 15.33 16.28 32.39
N CYS A 102 15.13 15.82 31.14
CA CYS A 102 15.55 14.52 30.61
C CYS A 102 15.08 13.28 31.42
N ASN A 103 14.05 13.42 32.27
CA ASN A 103 13.49 12.34 33.09
C ASN A 103 12.45 11.52 32.31
N LEU A 104 12.88 10.89 31.22
CA LEU A 104 12.01 10.18 30.28
C LEU A 104 12.13 8.66 30.44
N TYR A 105 11.00 7.98 30.66
CA TYR A 105 10.92 6.51 30.73
C TYR A 105 10.22 5.97 29.49
N ILE A 106 10.93 5.16 28.69
CA ILE A 106 10.44 4.66 27.40
C ILE A 106 9.02 4.02 27.47
N GLY A 107 8.71 3.30 28.54
CA GLY A 107 7.44 2.58 28.69
C GLY A 107 6.26 3.43 29.19
N TYR A 108 6.51 4.60 29.77
CA TYR A 108 5.47 5.40 30.42
C TYR A 108 5.34 6.80 29.82
N SER A 109 6.46 7.43 29.47
CA SER A 109 6.49 8.82 29.00
C SER A 109 6.03 8.97 27.54
N PHE A 110 6.11 7.92 26.72
CA PHE A 110 5.78 8.03 25.30
C PHE A 110 4.43 7.41 24.90
N THR A 111 3.72 8.11 24.03
CA THR A 111 2.55 7.62 23.32
C THR A 111 2.97 7.16 21.93
N VAL A 112 3.10 5.84 21.74
CA VAL A 112 3.33 5.25 20.42
C VAL A 112 1.99 4.80 19.85
N THR A 113 1.35 5.66 19.05
CA THR A 113 -0.03 5.47 18.56
C THR A 113 -0.25 4.14 17.81
N PRO A 114 0.61 3.73 16.85
CA PRO A 114 0.44 2.43 16.18
C PRO A 114 0.53 1.23 17.13
N TYR A 115 1.43 1.30 18.12
CA TYR A 115 1.56 0.25 19.13
C TYR A 115 0.33 0.19 20.04
N ASN A 116 -0.16 1.33 20.51
CA ASN A 116 -1.36 1.41 21.34
C ASN A 116 -2.60 0.88 20.59
N PHE A 117 -2.71 1.18 19.30
CA PHE A 117 -3.77 0.64 18.44
C PHE A 117 -3.73 -0.90 18.38
N ILE A 118 -2.55 -1.48 18.14
CA ILE A 118 -2.40 -2.95 18.10
C ILE A 118 -2.75 -3.55 19.46
N LYS A 119 -2.22 -2.98 20.55
CA LYS A 119 -2.50 -3.43 21.92
C LYS A 119 -4.00 -3.37 22.24
N TYR A 120 -4.69 -2.32 21.82
CA TYR A 120 -6.13 -2.16 22.01
C TYR A 120 -6.94 -3.22 21.26
N ASN A 121 -6.60 -3.50 19.99
CA ASN A 121 -7.30 -4.45 19.13
C ASN A 121 -6.94 -5.93 19.40
N MET A 122 -5.85 -6.20 20.13
CA MET A 122 -5.54 -7.55 20.60
C MET A 122 -6.36 -7.98 21.83
N ASN A 123 -6.99 -7.03 22.54
CA ASN A 123 -7.78 -7.34 23.73
C ASN A 123 -9.20 -7.81 23.35
N PRO A 124 -9.60 -9.05 23.69
CA PRO A 124 -10.92 -9.58 23.33
C PRO A 124 -12.08 -8.80 23.97
N ASN A 125 -11.88 -8.19 25.14
CA ASN A 125 -12.91 -7.39 25.80
C ASN A 125 -13.27 -6.13 25.01
N ASN A 126 -12.29 -5.53 24.32
CA ASN A 126 -12.53 -4.38 23.45
C ASN A 126 -13.21 -4.82 22.15
N LEU A 127 -12.81 -5.97 21.60
CA LEU A 127 -13.43 -6.54 20.39
C LEU A 127 -14.91 -6.88 20.59
N ALA A 128 -15.28 -7.36 21.77
CA ALA A 128 -16.67 -7.67 22.11
C ALA A 128 -17.61 -6.46 21.97
N GLN A 129 -17.08 -5.23 22.14
CA GLN A 129 -17.85 -4.00 21.98
C GLN A 129 -18.08 -3.61 20.52
N HIS A 130 -17.25 -4.10 19.60
CA HIS A 130 -17.25 -3.71 18.19
C HIS A 130 -17.78 -4.80 17.23
N GLY A 131 -18.17 -5.96 17.77
CA GLY A 131 -18.67 -7.09 16.99
C GLY A 131 -17.54 -7.89 16.33
N THR A 132 -17.72 -9.20 16.31
CA THR A 132 -16.80 -10.15 15.65
C THR A 132 -17.42 -10.66 14.36
N HIS A 133 -16.65 -10.62 13.28
CA HIS A 133 -17.10 -11.05 11.96
C HIS A 133 -16.21 -12.18 11.41
N PRO A 134 -16.77 -13.08 10.60
CA PRO A 134 -15.97 -14.06 9.86
C PRO A 134 -14.95 -13.37 8.95
N LEU A 135 -13.80 -14.02 8.73
CA LEU A 135 -12.68 -13.47 7.94
C LEU A 135 -13.07 -13.06 6.50
N LEU A 136 -14.12 -13.66 5.96
CA LEU A 136 -14.59 -13.41 4.59
C LEU A 136 -15.54 -12.21 4.47
N THR A 137 -15.90 -11.53 5.57
CA THR A 137 -16.90 -10.46 5.54
C THR A 137 -16.43 -9.28 4.68
N HIS A 138 -15.16 -8.88 4.77
CA HIS A 138 -14.59 -7.85 3.90
C HIS A 138 -14.73 -8.21 2.42
N THR A 139 -14.44 -9.47 2.05
CA THR A 139 -14.42 -9.90 0.65
C THR A 139 -15.83 -10.17 0.12
N LEU A 140 -16.65 -10.95 0.82
CA LEU A 140 -17.93 -11.44 0.30
C LEU A 140 -19.12 -10.53 0.61
N VAL A 141 -19.03 -9.69 1.64
CA VAL A 141 -20.14 -8.81 2.05
C VAL A 141 -19.79 -7.35 1.77
N ASN A 142 -18.67 -6.87 2.31
CA ASN A 142 -18.36 -5.44 2.25
C ASN A 142 -17.93 -5.01 0.84
N LEU A 143 -17.21 -5.85 0.09
CA LEU A 143 -16.81 -5.52 -1.29
C LEU A 143 -18.02 -5.40 -2.23
N PRO A 144 -18.96 -6.37 -2.26
CA PRO A 144 -20.20 -6.22 -3.03
C PRO A 144 -21.08 -5.07 -2.56
N LEU A 145 -21.16 -4.84 -1.25
CA LEU A 145 -21.93 -3.73 -0.69
C LEU A 145 -21.44 -2.37 -1.19
N LEU A 146 -20.12 -2.16 -1.27
CA LEU A 146 -19.54 -0.87 -1.69
C LEU A 146 -19.51 -0.68 -3.20
N TYR A 147 -19.24 -1.73 -3.95
CA TYR A 147 -18.89 -1.62 -5.38
C TYR A 147 -19.91 -2.30 -6.31
N ASN A 148 -20.89 -3.01 -5.77
CA ASN A 148 -22.00 -3.64 -6.50
C ASN A 148 -21.52 -4.40 -7.76
N VAL A 149 -21.97 -3.99 -8.96
CA VAL A 149 -21.60 -4.62 -10.25
C VAL A 149 -20.08 -4.68 -10.44
N LEU A 150 -19.34 -3.67 -9.98
CA LEU A 150 -17.89 -3.63 -10.10
C LEU A 150 -17.21 -4.71 -9.25
N ALA A 151 -17.79 -5.09 -8.11
CA ALA A 151 -17.31 -6.22 -7.30
C ALA A 151 -17.49 -7.55 -8.03
N VAL A 152 -18.61 -7.74 -8.73
CA VAL A 152 -18.86 -8.95 -9.52
C VAL A 152 -17.83 -9.09 -10.64
N VAL A 153 -17.57 -8.00 -11.37
CA VAL A 153 -16.53 -7.96 -12.41
C VAL A 153 -15.14 -8.27 -11.82
N ALA A 154 -14.83 -7.72 -10.64
CA ALA A 154 -13.58 -7.98 -9.94
C ALA A 154 -13.40 -9.47 -9.60
N PHE A 155 -14.44 -10.12 -9.07
CA PHE A 155 -14.39 -11.56 -8.77
C PHE A 155 -14.18 -12.41 -10.02
N VAL A 156 -14.88 -12.12 -11.11
CA VAL A 156 -14.70 -12.82 -12.39
C VAL A 156 -13.27 -12.63 -12.91
N ALA A 157 -12.72 -11.42 -12.84
CA ALA A 157 -11.37 -11.14 -13.29
C ALA A 157 -10.32 -11.86 -12.45
N VAL A 158 -10.44 -11.83 -11.12
CA VAL A 158 -9.55 -12.57 -10.20
C VAL A 158 -9.65 -14.08 -10.46
N TYR A 159 -10.84 -14.62 -10.64
CA TYR A 159 -11.05 -16.04 -10.96
C TYR A 159 -10.36 -16.45 -12.27
N LYS A 160 -10.46 -15.62 -13.33
CA LYS A 160 -9.74 -15.86 -14.60
C LYS A 160 -8.22 -15.87 -14.40
N ILE A 161 -7.68 -14.93 -13.62
CA ILE A 161 -6.24 -14.88 -13.30
C ILE A 161 -5.81 -16.15 -12.54
N LEU A 162 -6.60 -16.62 -11.58
CA LEU A 162 -6.32 -17.85 -10.84
C LEU A 162 -6.28 -19.07 -11.78
N ILE A 163 -7.20 -19.18 -12.74
CA ILE A 163 -7.18 -20.26 -13.74
C ILE A 163 -5.92 -20.21 -14.60
N VAL A 164 -5.55 -19.02 -15.11
CA VAL A 164 -4.33 -18.82 -15.91
C VAL A 164 -3.08 -19.21 -15.12
N ALA A 165 -3.02 -18.82 -13.84
CA ALA A 165 -1.93 -19.20 -12.93
C ALA A 165 -1.87 -20.71 -12.69
N MET A 166 -3.01 -21.37 -12.43
CA MET A 166 -3.09 -22.83 -12.26
C MET A 166 -2.65 -23.58 -13.52
N ARG A 167 -2.97 -23.04 -14.70
CA ARG A 167 -2.52 -23.57 -16.01
C ARG A 167 -1.06 -23.29 -16.33
N LYS A 168 -0.31 -22.66 -15.40
CA LYS A 168 1.11 -22.28 -15.55
C LYS A 168 1.38 -21.41 -16.79
N GLN A 169 0.39 -20.63 -17.22
CA GLN A 169 0.50 -19.72 -18.36
C GLN A 169 1.13 -18.39 -17.92
N TRP A 170 2.36 -18.44 -17.41
CA TRP A 170 3.06 -17.29 -16.81
C TRP A 170 3.21 -16.09 -17.76
N ASN A 171 3.31 -16.37 -19.07
CA ASN A 171 3.41 -15.33 -20.11
C ASN A 171 2.14 -14.47 -20.24
N SER A 172 0.99 -14.98 -19.80
CA SER A 172 -0.30 -14.31 -19.85
C SER A 172 -0.60 -13.48 -18.60
N LEU A 173 0.24 -13.56 -17.57
CA LEU A 173 0.09 -12.78 -16.34
C LEU A 173 0.68 -11.37 -16.50
N PRO A 174 0.14 -10.37 -15.79
CA PRO A 174 0.69 -9.03 -15.81
C PRO A 174 2.14 -9.05 -15.29
N ARG A 175 3.04 -8.43 -16.05
CA ARG A 175 4.45 -8.30 -15.66
C ARG A 175 4.57 -7.58 -14.32
N VAL A 176 5.51 -8.01 -13.47
CA VAL A 176 5.75 -7.43 -12.13
C VAL A 176 6.01 -5.91 -12.17
N GLN A 177 6.60 -5.42 -13.25
CA GLN A 177 6.90 -4.00 -13.47
C GLN A 177 5.73 -3.20 -14.09
N SER A 178 4.58 -3.83 -14.35
CA SER A 178 3.41 -3.18 -14.92
C SER A 178 2.62 -2.42 -13.86
N THR A 179 2.07 -1.26 -14.22
CA THR A 179 1.10 -0.52 -13.39
C THR A 179 -0.13 -1.37 -13.07
N GLN A 180 -0.55 -2.27 -13.96
CA GLN A 180 -1.66 -3.19 -13.70
C GLN A 180 -1.33 -4.14 -12.53
N PHE A 181 -0.10 -4.66 -12.47
CA PHE A 181 0.34 -5.52 -11.37
C PHE A 181 0.36 -4.75 -10.04
N LEU A 182 0.84 -3.50 -10.05
CA LEU A 182 0.78 -2.61 -8.88
C LEU A 182 -0.66 -2.43 -8.38
N MET A 183 -1.62 -2.21 -9.28
CA MET A 183 -3.02 -2.00 -8.89
C MET A 183 -3.66 -3.27 -8.34
N PHE A 184 -3.34 -4.45 -8.91
CA PHE A 184 -3.76 -5.73 -8.34
C PHE A 184 -3.20 -5.95 -6.95
N LEU A 185 -1.91 -5.66 -6.74
CA LEU A 185 -1.29 -5.78 -5.42
C LEU A 185 -1.89 -4.77 -4.43
N SER A 186 -2.16 -3.55 -4.89
CA SER A 186 -2.81 -2.50 -4.09
C SER A 186 -4.28 -2.80 -3.77
N LEU A 187 -4.91 -3.75 -4.48
CA LEU A 187 -6.23 -4.30 -4.14
C LEU A 187 -6.11 -5.45 -3.14
N LEU A 188 -5.29 -6.46 -3.46
CA LEU A 188 -5.24 -7.71 -2.72
C LEU A 188 -4.51 -7.59 -1.38
N THR A 189 -3.43 -6.82 -1.31
CA THR A 189 -2.62 -6.67 -0.09
C THR A 189 -3.42 -6.07 1.07
N PRO A 190 -4.02 -4.87 0.96
CA PRO A 190 -4.84 -4.32 2.03
C PRO A 190 -6.07 -5.18 2.32
N LEU A 191 -6.74 -5.76 1.31
CA LEU A 191 -7.88 -6.63 1.53
C LEU A 191 -7.51 -7.85 2.39
N PHE A 192 -6.39 -8.50 2.09
CA PHE A 192 -5.88 -9.64 2.85
C PHE A 192 -5.57 -9.25 4.30
N PHE A 193 -4.73 -8.24 4.52
CA PHE A 193 -4.29 -7.87 5.87
C PHE A 193 -5.44 -7.34 6.74
N LEU A 194 -6.38 -6.57 6.16
CA LEU A 194 -7.56 -6.10 6.88
C LEU A 194 -8.54 -7.21 7.22
N SER A 195 -8.61 -8.27 6.41
CA SER A 195 -9.47 -9.43 6.66
C SER A 195 -8.97 -10.32 7.80
N LEU A 196 -7.72 -10.16 8.25
CA LEU A 196 -7.20 -10.87 9.42
C LEU A 196 -7.74 -10.32 10.74
N PHE A 197 -8.23 -9.07 10.76
CA PHE A 197 -8.84 -8.49 11.95
C PHE A 197 -10.29 -8.97 12.10
N PRO A 198 -10.72 -9.38 13.32
CA PRO A 198 -12.09 -9.84 13.55
C PRO A 198 -13.15 -8.75 13.35
N HIS A 199 -12.78 -7.48 13.61
CA HIS A 199 -13.67 -6.35 13.39
C HIS A 199 -13.56 -5.88 11.93
N GLN A 200 -14.65 -6.05 11.17
CA GLN A 200 -14.70 -5.82 9.73
C GLN A 200 -15.88 -4.93 9.37
N GLU A 201 -15.58 -3.71 8.93
CA GLU A 201 -16.58 -2.74 8.50
C GLU A 201 -16.28 -2.27 7.07
N PRO A 202 -17.30 -1.95 6.25
CA PRO A 202 -17.11 -1.49 4.88
C PRO A 202 -16.17 -0.28 4.76
N ARG A 203 -16.20 0.64 5.74
CA ARG A 203 -15.34 1.84 5.70
C ARG A 203 -13.84 1.55 5.72
N PHE A 204 -13.40 0.39 6.20
CA PHE A 204 -11.98 0.04 6.19
C PHE A 204 -11.45 -0.20 4.78
N ILE A 205 -12.30 -0.65 3.85
CA ILE A 205 -11.91 -1.00 2.49
C ILE A 205 -12.25 0.08 1.45
N ILE A 206 -12.80 1.23 1.85
CA ILE A 206 -13.04 2.38 0.94
C ILE A 206 -11.81 2.78 0.11
N PRO A 207 -10.57 2.78 0.63
CA PRO A 207 -9.40 3.14 -0.18
C PRO A 207 -9.13 2.17 -1.35
N LEU A 208 -9.78 1.00 -1.41
CA LEU A 208 -9.75 0.09 -2.56
C LEU A 208 -10.45 0.67 -3.81
N THR A 209 -11.14 1.80 -3.68
CA THR A 209 -11.86 2.42 -4.80
C THR A 209 -10.94 2.72 -5.97
N LEU A 210 -9.73 3.23 -5.73
CA LEU A 210 -8.77 3.55 -6.78
C LEU A 210 -8.36 2.29 -7.59
N PRO A 211 -7.81 1.21 -6.98
CA PRO A 211 -7.45 0.03 -7.76
C PRO A 211 -8.67 -0.68 -8.35
N MET A 212 -9.84 -0.68 -7.68
CA MET A 212 -11.07 -1.26 -8.22
C MET A 212 -11.50 -0.59 -9.52
N VAL A 213 -11.59 0.75 -9.52
CA VAL A 213 -12.00 1.51 -10.71
C VAL A 213 -10.94 1.37 -11.80
N PHE A 214 -9.66 1.52 -11.46
CA PHE A 214 -8.58 1.43 -12.46
C PHE A 214 -8.55 0.08 -13.18
N LEU A 215 -8.72 -1.03 -12.46
CA LEU A 215 -8.62 -2.37 -13.03
C LEU A 215 -9.88 -2.81 -13.78
N PHE A 216 -11.06 -2.47 -13.27
CA PHE A 216 -12.29 -3.14 -13.70
C PHE A 216 -13.29 -2.23 -14.42
N SER A 217 -13.15 -0.90 -14.33
CA SER A 217 -13.98 0.05 -15.06
C SER A 217 -13.94 -0.16 -16.58
N PRO A 218 -12.78 -0.38 -17.23
CA PRO A 218 -12.73 -0.57 -18.68
C PRO A 218 -13.55 -1.78 -19.17
N ASN A 219 -13.68 -2.83 -18.35
CA ASN A 219 -14.44 -4.02 -18.72
C ASN A 219 -15.94 -3.76 -18.79
N ILE A 220 -16.44 -2.74 -18.06
CA ILE A 220 -17.84 -2.34 -18.10
C ILE A 220 -18.11 -1.52 -19.36
N TYR A 221 -17.21 -0.57 -19.67
CA TYR A 221 -17.35 0.27 -20.87
C TYR A 221 -17.10 -0.49 -22.18
N ALA A 222 -16.18 -1.46 -22.19
CA ALA A 222 -15.89 -2.27 -23.37
C ALA A 222 -17.07 -3.19 -23.76
N VAL A 223 -17.88 -3.63 -22.78
CA VAL A 223 -19.14 -4.35 -23.05
C VAL A 223 -20.13 -3.45 -23.79
N ASN A 224 -20.14 -2.14 -23.52
CA ASN A 224 -21.05 -1.19 -24.20
C ASN A 224 -20.56 -0.78 -25.60
N TRP A 225 -19.25 -0.61 -25.81
CA TRP A 225 -18.70 -0.23 -27.13
C TRP A 225 -18.72 -1.38 -28.15
N GLY A 226 -18.51 -2.63 -27.70
CA GLY A 226 -18.63 -3.80 -28.58
C GLY A 226 -20.07 -4.04 -29.09
N MET A 227 -21.08 -3.53 -28.38
CA MET A 227 -22.47 -3.53 -28.82
C MET A 227 -22.78 -2.38 -29.80
N GLN A 228 -22.09 -1.24 -29.71
CA GLN A 228 -22.27 -0.11 -30.64
C GLN A 228 -21.63 -0.38 -32.01
N GLU A 229 -20.43 -0.99 -32.07
CA GLU A 229 -19.81 -1.37 -33.35
C GLU A 229 -20.60 -2.45 -34.12
N GLN A 230 -21.30 -3.34 -33.41
CA GLN A 230 -22.18 -4.34 -34.06
C GLN A 230 -23.52 -3.75 -34.52
N ALA A 231 -23.99 -2.65 -33.93
CA ALA A 231 -25.20 -1.95 -34.38
C ALA A 231 -24.94 -1.06 -35.61
N ASP A 232 -23.78 -0.40 -35.67
CA ASP A 232 -23.42 0.52 -36.77
C ASP A 232 -22.81 -0.20 -38.00
N GLY A 233 -22.38 -1.46 -37.84
CA GLY A 233 -21.81 -2.27 -38.93
C GLY A 233 -22.82 -2.88 -39.92
N SER A 234 -24.11 -2.53 -39.83
CA SER A 234 -25.16 -3.06 -40.72
C SER A 234 -25.45 -2.19 -41.95
N TYR A 235 -24.72 -1.08 -42.13
CA TYR A 235 -24.79 -0.25 -43.33
C TYR A 235 -23.39 0.17 -43.80
N ARG A 236 -22.68 -0.73 -44.49
CA ARG A 236 -21.70 -0.41 -45.55
C ARG A 236 -21.18 -1.67 -46.23
#